data_AF-A0A7S2KQN8-F1
#
_entry.id   AF-A0A7S2KQN8-F1
#
_cell.length_a   1.000
_cell.length_b   1.000
_cell.length_c   1.000
_cell.angle_alpha   90.00
_cell.angle_beta   90.00
_cell.angle_gamma   90.00
#
_symmetry.space_group_name_H-M   'P 1'
#
loop_
_entity.id
_entity.type
_entity.pdbx_description
1 polymer ?
#
loop_
_entity_poly.entity_id
_entity_poly.type
_entity_poly.pdbx_seq_one_letter_code
_entity_poly.pdbx_strand_id
1 'polypeptide(L)'
;LRGDYHIGDKSLAAQAELRGRLQEALAAARGKLKRTTTKEAGGPNEETIKVASEIFTRHGRKLDAISRALDIPLDLLLRHEPVDARDFALKLLSGTYTKDHTEFAKEQLRDALRSDVEA
;
A
#
# COMPACT_ATOMS: atom_id res chain seq x y z
N LEU A 1 43.54 -34.62 -8.02
CA LEU A 1 42.11 -34.73 -7.66
C LEU A 1 41.36 -33.58 -8.34
N ARG A 2 40.90 -33.79 -9.57
CA ARG A 2 40.18 -32.78 -10.35
C ARG A 2 38.70 -33.09 -10.14
N GLY A 3 38.02 -32.26 -9.34
CA GLY A 3 36.61 -32.44 -9.02
C GLY A 3 35.76 -32.09 -10.23
N ASP A 4 35.05 -33.09 -10.75
CA ASP A 4 34.15 -32.94 -11.88
C ASP A 4 32.88 -32.18 -11.47
N TYR A 5 32.73 -30.97 -11.99
CA TYR A 5 31.52 -30.15 -11.87
C TYR A 5 30.43 -30.70 -12.80
N HIS A 6 29.54 -31.56 -12.29
CA HIS A 6 28.41 -32.12 -13.06
C HIS A 6 27.01 -31.78 -12.50
N ILE A 7 26.86 -30.64 -11.80
CA ILE A 7 25.58 -30.23 -11.20
C ILE A 7 24.87 -29.12 -12.02
N GLY A 8 25.60 -28.39 -12.86
CA GLY A 8 25.05 -27.22 -13.58
C GLY A 8 24.10 -27.55 -14.74
N ASP A 9 24.38 -28.61 -15.50
CA ASP A 9 23.71 -28.83 -16.79
C ASP A 9 22.27 -29.37 -16.64
N LYS A 10 22.08 -30.31 -15.71
CA LYS A 10 20.75 -30.87 -15.41
C LYS A 10 19.81 -29.86 -14.77
N SER A 11 20.34 -28.92 -13.98
CA SER A 11 19.55 -27.88 -13.34
C SER A 11 19.05 -26.84 -14.34
N LEU A 12 19.88 -26.46 -15.32
CA LEU A 12 19.49 -25.51 -16.37
C LEU A 12 18.47 -26.13 -17.33
N ALA A 13 18.69 -27.39 -17.72
CA ALA A 13 17.74 -28.14 -18.52
C ALA A 13 16.38 -28.29 -17.81
N ALA A 14 16.38 -28.66 -16.52
CA ALA A 14 15.16 -28.76 -15.73
C ALA A 14 14.44 -27.40 -15.55
N GLN A 15 15.19 -26.31 -15.42
CA GLN A 15 14.62 -24.97 -15.31
C GLN A 15 14.02 -24.51 -16.65
N ALA A 16 14.66 -24.82 -17.77
CA ALA A 16 14.15 -24.52 -19.10
C ALA A 16 12.86 -25.30 -19.39
N GLU A 17 12.83 -26.58 -19.04
CA GLU A 17 11.64 -27.41 -19.17
C GLU A 17 10.48 -26.92 -18.29
N LEU A 18 10.76 -26.57 -17.03
CA LEU A 18 9.75 -25.99 -16.13
C LEU A 18 9.19 -24.68 -16.69
N ARG A 19 10.05 -23.79 -17.20
CA ARG A 19 9.61 -22.54 -17.82
C ARG A 19 8.72 -22.78 -19.04
N GLY A 20 9.08 -23.72 -19.91
CA GLY A 20 8.27 -24.10 -21.07
C GLY A 20 6.88 -24.58 -20.66
N ARG A 21 6.80 -25.52 -19.71
CA ARG A 21 5.53 -26.04 -19.19
C ARG A 21 4.65 -24.94 -18.56
N LEU A 22 5.25 -24.02 -17.81
CA LEU A 22 4.52 -22.91 -17.21
C LEU A 22 4.02 -21.91 -18.25
N GLN A 23 4.80 -21.63 -19.30
CA GLN A 23 4.37 -20.76 -20.40
C GLN A 23 3.18 -21.37 -21.17
N GLU A 24 3.25 -22.66 -21.47
CA GLU A 24 2.14 -23.39 -22.12
C GLU A 24 0.89 -23.41 -21.24
N ALA A 25 1.04 -23.69 -19.95
CA ALA A 25 -0.07 -23.66 -18.99
C ALA A 25 -0.70 -22.26 -18.88
N LEU A 26 0.12 -21.20 -18.86
CA LEU A 26 -0.36 -19.81 -18.82
C LEU A 26 -1.12 -19.44 -20.11
N ALA A 27 -0.59 -19.83 -21.27
CA ALA A 27 -1.24 -19.62 -22.56
C ALA A 27 -2.59 -20.35 -22.65
N ALA A 28 -2.66 -21.59 -22.18
CA ALA A 28 -3.89 -22.38 -22.13
C ALA A 28 -4.90 -21.82 -21.11
N ALA A 29 -4.43 -21.35 -19.95
CA ALA A 29 -5.28 -20.76 -18.92
C ALA A 29 -5.86 -19.40 -19.38
N ARG A 30 -5.09 -18.61 -20.14
CA ARG A 30 -5.52 -17.30 -20.68
C ARG A 30 -6.81 -17.41 -21.52
N GLY A 31 -6.96 -18.46 -22.32
CA GLY A 31 -8.17 -18.71 -23.12
C GLY A 31 -9.37 -19.21 -22.30
N LYS A 32 -9.13 -19.78 -21.11
CA LYS A 32 -10.17 -20.30 -20.21
C LYS A 32 -10.70 -19.27 -19.22
N LEU A 33 -9.98 -18.17 -19.03
CA LEU A 33 -10.42 -17.07 -18.18
C LEU A 33 -11.65 -16.40 -18.80
N LYS A 34 -12.82 -16.64 -18.19
CA LYS A 34 -14.05 -15.92 -18.54
C LYS A 34 -13.83 -14.43 -18.29
N ARG A 35 -14.14 -13.60 -19.30
CA ARG A 35 -14.18 -12.15 -19.15
C ARG A 35 -15.20 -11.85 -18.05
N THR A 36 -14.69 -11.56 -16.87
CA THR A 36 -15.51 -11.13 -15.74
C THR A 36 -15.50 -9.62 -15.81
N THR A 37 -16.68 -9.01 -15.83
CA THR A 37 -16.80 -7.56 -15.61
C THR A 37 -16.30 -7.30 -14.19
N THR A 38 -15.03 -6.93 -14.06
CA THR A 38 -14.52 -6.38 -12.82
C THR A 38 -15.35 -5.13 -12.58
N LYS A 39 -16.21 -5.17 -11.56
CA LYS A 39 -16.76 -3.94 -10.98
C LYS A 39 -15.56 -3.05 -10.71
N GLU A 40 -15.42 -1.99 -11.49
CA GLU A 40 -14.53 -0.91 -11.13
C GLU A 40 -14.94 -0.49 -9.72
N ALA A 41 -13.97 -0.45 -8.80
CA ALA A 41 -14.19 0.10 -7.48
C ALA A 41 -14.53 1.58 -7.69
N GLY A 42 -15.83 1.86 -7.85
CA GLY A 42 -16.36 3.17 -8.19
C GLY A 42 -16.21 4.10 -6.99
N GLY A 43 -15.01 4.64 -6.81
CA GLY A 43 -14.68 5.59 -5.75
C GLY A 43 -15.06 5.12 -4.34
N PRO A 44 -14.88 6.00 -3.35
CA PRO A 44 -15.41 5.75 -2.01
C PRO A 44 -16.94 5.72 -2.07
N ASN A 45 -17.55 4.63 -1.60
CA ASN A 45 -19.00 4.49 -1.52
C ASN A 45 -19.59 5.66 -0.70
N GLU A 46 -20.69 6.27 -1.14
CA GLU A 46 -21.26 7.47 -0.50
C GLU A 46 -21.63 7.24 0.97
N GLU A 47 -22.02 6.01 1.31
CA GLU A 47 -22.28 5.58 2.68
C GLU A 47 -21.03 5.71 3.56
N THR A 48 -19.88 5.28 3.06
CA THR A 48 -18.60 5.38 3.76
C THR A 48 -18.18 6.84 3.95
N ILE A 49 -18.46 7.68 2.95
CA ILE A 49 -18.21 9.13 3.05
C ILE A 49 -19.08 9.74 4.15
N LYS A 50 -20.35 9.35 4.26
CA LYS A 50 -21.25 9.83 5.32
C LYS A 50 -20.77 9.42 6.71
N VAL A 51 -20.44 8.15 6.90
CA VAL A 51 -19.93 7.64 8.19
C VAL A 51 -18.64 8.36 8.59
N ALA A 52 -17.71 8.53 7.66
CA ALA A 52 -16.46 9.27 7.93
C ALA A 52 -16.72 10.76 8.22
N SER A 53 -17.70 11.37 7.55
CA SER A 53 -18.11 12.76 7.81
C SER A 53 -18.77 12.92 9.19
N GLU A 54 -19.56 11.93 9.62
CA GLU A 54 -20.18 11.92 10.95
C GLU A 54 -19.15 11.88 12.08
N ILE A 55 -18.04 11.15 11.90
CA ILE A 55 -16.93 11.14 12.86
C ILE A 55 -16.37 12.55 13.04
N PHE A 56 -16.18 13.29 11.93
CA PHE A 56 -15.69 14.66 11.97
C PHE A 56 -16.65 15.62 12.68
N THR A 57 -17.95 15.52 12.39
CA THR A 57 -18.98 16.35 13.04
C THR A 57 -19.15 15.99 14.52
N ARG A 58 -19.08 14.71 14.87
CA ARG A 58 -19.19 14.22 16.26
C ARG A 58 -18.06 14.74 17.16
N HIS A 59 -16.86 14.89 16.61
CA HIS A 59 -15.71 15.47 17.33
C HIS A 59 -15.66 17.00 17.25
N GLY A 60 -16.64 17.65 16.63
CA GLY A 60 -16.80 19.11 16.64
C GLY A 60 -15.62 19.85 16.00
N ARG A 61 -15.03 19.30 14.94
CA ARG A 61 -13.85 19.85 14.24
C ARG A 61 -12.56 19.93 15.09
N LYS A 62 -12.51 19.30 16.27
CA LYS A 62 -11.30 19.28 17.09
C LYS A 62 -10.31 18.25 16.54
N LEU A 63 -9.32 18.71 15.79
CA LEU A 63 -8.29 17.87 15.15
C LEU A 63 -7.55 16.99 16.18
N ASP A 64 -7.31 17.49 17.40
CA ASP A 64 -6.69 16.73 18.48
C ASP A 64 -7.50 15.50 18.92
N ALA A 65 -8.83 15.62 18.94
CA ALA A 65 -9.71 14.52 19.33
C ALA A 65 -9.80 13.47 18.22
N ILE A 66 -9.80 13.92 16.96
CA ILE A 66 -9.86 13.06 15.78
C ILE A 66 -8.55 12.28 15.60
N SER A 67 -7.42 12.96 15.80
CA SER A 67 -6.08 12.33 15.81
C SER A 67 -6.02 11.14 16.76
N ARG A 68 -6.50 11.31 18.01
CA ARG A 68 -6.52 10.22 19.00
C ARG A 68 -7.55 9.14 18.70
N ALA A 69 -8.71 9.50 18.16
CA ALA A 69 -9.78 8.55 17.87
C ALA A 69 -9.45 7.62 16.69
N LEU A 70 -8.69 8.12 15.70
CA LEU A 70 -8.36 7.41 14.47
C LEU A 70 -6.89 6.98 14.38
N ASP A 71 -6.11 7.23 15.44
CA ASP A 71 -4.66 7.02 15.48
C ASP A 71 -3.91 7.67 14.30
N ILE A 72 -4.39 8.85 13.90
CA ILE A 72 -3.82 9.63 12.81
C ILE A 72 -2.84 10.64 13.39
N PRO A 73 -1.61 10.77 12.87
CA PRO A 73 -0.66 11.78 13.33
C PRO A 73 -1.25 13.19 13.16
N LEU A 74 -1.25 13.96 14.26
CA LEU A 74 -1.75 15.35 14.26
C LEU A 74 -1.09 16.21 13.19
N ASP A 75 0.21 16.00 12.95
CA ASP A 75 0.99 16.69 11.93
C ASP A 75 0.39 16.55 10.51
N LEU A 76 -0.13 15.36 10.16
CA LEU A 76 -0.79 15.16 8.87
C LEU A 76 -2.15 15.85 8.79
N LEU A 77 -2.89 15.92 9.91
CA LEU A 77 -4.16 16.64 9.98
C LEU A 77 -3.96 18.16 9.91
N LEU A 78 -2.87 18.68 10.46
CA LEU A 78 -2.49 20.10 10.36
C LEU A 78 -1.98 20.46 8.96
N ARG A 79 -1.13 19.60 8.37
CA ARG A 79 -0.59 19.80 7.03
C ARG A 79 -1.65 19.72 5.93
N HIS A 80 -2.66 18.87 6.14
CA HIS A 80 -3.79 18.69 5.23
C HIS A 80 -5.11 18.97 5.94
N GLU A 81 -5.25 20.18 6.48
CA GLU A 81 -6.45 20.61 7.20
C GLU A 81 -7.71 20.42 6.32
N PRO A 82 -8.73 19.70 6.82
CA PRO A 82 -9.97 19.53 6.10
C PRO A 82 -10.86 20.77 6.24
N VAL A 83 -11.34 21.30 5.12
CA VAL A 83 -12.21 22.49 5.09
C VAL A 83 -13.62 22.16 5.60
N ASP A 84 -14.07 20.94 5.34
CA ASP A 84 -15.39 20.44 5.71
C ASP A 84 -15.38 18.94 6.03
N ALA A 85 -16.44 18.43 6.65
CA ALA A 85 -16.60 17.03 7.02
C ALA A 85 -16.47 16.09 5.82
N ARG A 86 -16.98 16.52 4.65
CA ARG A 86 -16.85 15.77 3.39
C ARG A 86 -15.40 15.74 2.89
N ASP A 87 -14.68 16.86 3.01
CA ASP A 87 -13.27 16.96 2.60
C ASP A 87 -12.38 16.09 3.50
N PHE A 88 -12.66 16.06 4.81
CA PHE A 88 -12.05 15.11 5.74
C PHE A 88 -12.28 13.66 5.33
N ALA A 89 -13.54 13.28 5.06
CA ALA A 89 -13.90 11.93 4.65
C ALA A 89 -13.19 11.50 3.36
N LEU A 90 -13.11 12.41 2.37
CA LEU A 90 -12.40 12.14 1.12
C LEU A 90 -10.89 11.97 1.35
N LYS A 91 -10.25 12.86 2.10
CA LYS A 91 -8.80 12.78 2.41
C LYS A 91 -8.44 11.55 3.25
N LEU A 92 -9.35 11.13 4.13
CA LEU A 92 -9.20 9.90 4.93
C LEU A 92 -9.28 8.67 4.03
N LEU A 93 -10.31 8.59 3.18
CA LEU A 93 -10.54 7.44 2.30
C LEU A 93 -9.58 7.40 1.11
N SER A 94 -8.99 8.53 0.72
CA SER A 94 -7.92 8.60 -0.29
C SER A 94 -6.55 8.22 0.28
N GLY A 95 -6.43 7.99 1.58
CA GLY A 95 -5.17 7.63 2.24
C GLY A 95 -4.22 8.81 2.47
N THR A 96 -4.66 10.06 2.29
CA THR A 96 -3.83 11.27 2.49
C THR A 96 -3.33 11.38 3.94
N TYR A 97 -4.09 10.85 4.89
CA TYR A 97 -3.72 10.79 6.30
C TYR A 97 -2.98 9.51 6.71
N THR A 98 -2.67 8.63 5.75
CA THR A 98 -1.88 7.41 6.01
C THR A 98 -0.40 7.74 5.88
N LYS A 99 0.39 7.49 6.94
CA LYS A 99 1.85 7.46 6.81
C LYS A 99 2.24 6.14 6.15
N ASP A 100 2.90 6.22 4.99
CA ASP A 100 3.59 5.05 4.45
C ASP A 100 4.68 4.64 5.44
N HIS A 101 4.46 3.54 6.16
CA HIS A 101 5.36 3.05 7.19
C HIS A 101 6.78 2.82 6.66
N THR A 102 6.91 2.48 5.38
CA THR A 102 8.20 2.24 4.73
C THR A 102 8.99 3.53 4.52
N GLU A 103 8.33 4.59 4.06
CA GLU A 103 8.99 5.89 3.85
C GLU A 103 9.25 6.59 5.18
N PHE A 104 8.34 6.50 6.15
CA PHE A 104 8.56 7.05 7.49
C PHE A 104 9.72 6.36 8.23
N ALA A 105 9.87 5.04 8.09
CA ALA A 105 11.01 4.32 8.65
C ALA A 105 12.34 4.69 7.98
N LYS A 106 12.34 4.90 6.65
CA LYS A 106 13.54 5.38 5.93
C LYS A 106 13.93 6.79 6.34
N GLU A 107 12.97 7.68 6.54
CA GLU A 107 13.21 9.05 7.00
C GLU A 107 13.81 9.05 8.41
N GLN A 108 13.22 8.31 9.36
CA GLN A 108 13.80 8.14 10.70
C GLN A 108 15.21 7.55 10.67
N LEU A 109 15.45 6.54 9.82
CA LEU A 109 16.78 5.96 9.67
C LEU A 109 17.79 6.99 9.14
N ARG A 110 17.40 7.82 8.16
CA ARG A 110 18.27 8.87 7.63
C ARG A 110 18.58 9.95 8.66
N ASP A 111 17.60 10.34 9.46
CA ASP A 111 17.80 11.33 10.52
C ASP A 111 18.72 10.80 11.62
N ALA A 112 18.54 9.54 12.04
CA ALA A 112 19.43 8.88 12.99
C ALA A 112 20.87 8.80 12.45
N LEU A 113 21.04 8.39 11.18
CA LEU A 113 22.36 8.30 10.55
C LEU A 113 23.02 9.68 10.36
N ARG A 114 22.24 10.74 10.08
CA ARG A 114 22.78 12.10 9.99
C ARG A 114 23.32 12.55 11.34
N SER A 115 22.57 12.31 12.42
CA SER A 115 23.00 12.63 13.78
C SER A 115 24.28 11.88 14.16
N ASP A 116 24.44 10.63 13.76
CA ASP A 116 25.65 9.82 14.05
C ASP A 116 26.88 10.26 13.25
N VAL A 117 26.70 10.85 12.05
CA VAL A 117 27.81 11.33 11.21
C VAL A 117 28.27 12.73 11.61
N GLU A 118 27.38 13.53 12.20
CA GLU A 118 27.68 14.89 12.68
C GLU A 118 28.25 14.90 14.12
N ALA A 119 28.23 13.76 14.82
CA ALA A 119 28.82 13.55 16.15
C ALA A 119 30.27 13.07 16.08
#